data_AF-A0A7J0AI03-F1
#
_entry.id   AF-A0A7J0AI03-F1
#
_cell.length_a   1.000
_cell.length_b   1.000
_cell.length_c   1.000
_cell.angle_alpha   90.00
_cell.angle_beta   90.00
_cell.angle_gamma   90.00
#
_symmetry.space_group_name_H-M   'P 1'
#
loop_
_entity.id
_entity.type
_entity.pdbx_description
1 polymer ?
#
loop_
_entity_poly.entity_id
_entity_poly.type
_entity_poly.pdbx_seq_one_letter_code
_entity_poly.pdbx_strand_id
1 'polypeptide(L)' 'MPYLKGYTTINCYLDNGNAGKIALVELTAIYGCPVFDRSALYSKFNDFNDLLVNQSFTKHTLPNENK' A
#
# COMPACT_ATOMS: atom_id res chain seq x y z
N MET A 1 1.68 -17.81 12.14
CA MET A 1 1.51 -16.34 12.19
C MET A 1 0.28 -15.99 13.06
N PRO A 2 0.42 -15.95 14.40
CA PRO A 2 -0.73 -15.76 15.30
C PRO A 2 -1.10 -14.28 15.56
N TYR A 3 -0.22 -13.34 15.19
CA TYR A 3 -0.30 -11.95 15.63
C TYR A 3 -1.55 -11.20 15.17
N LEU A 4 -2.11 -11.57 14.01
CA LEU A 4 -3.31 -10.91 13.45
C LEU A 4 -4.60 -11.71 13.67
N LYS A 5 -4.57 -12.82 14.40
CA LYS A 5 -5.71 -13.75 14.54
C LYS A 5 -6.94 -13.15 15.26
N GLY A 6 -6.76 -12.06 16.01
CA GLY A 6 -7.85 -11.35 16.69
C GLY A 6 -8.52 -10.24 15.86
N TYR A 7 -8.00 -9.93 14.68
CA TYR A 7 -8.55 -8.87 13.83
C TYR A 7 -9.59 -9.42 12.87
N THR A 8 -10.71 -8.70 12.74
CA THR A 8 -11.81 -9.05 11.84
C THR A 8 -11.47 -8.78 10.38
N THR A 9 -10.44 -7.99 10.10
CA THR A 9 -10.03 -7.59 8.75
C THR A 9 -8.56 -7.21 8.73
N ILE A 10 -7.87 -7.54 7.64
CA ILE A 10 -6.48 -7.15 7.39
C ILE A 10 -6.45 -6.30 6.11
N ASN A 11 -5.87 -5.11 6.18
CA ASN A 11 -5.63 -4.26 5.01
C ASN A 11 -4.14 -4.30 4.66
N CYS A 12 -3.82 -4.78 3.47
CA CYS A 12 -2.44 -4.98 3.01
C CYS A 12 -2.00 -3.83 2.10
N TYR A 13 -0.95 -3.13 2.52
CA TYR A 13 -0.27 -2.08 1.75
C TYR A 13 1.13 -2.59 1.34
N LEU A 14 1.15 -3.55 0.42
CA LEU A 14 2.37 -4.22 -0.05
C LEU A 14 2.93 -3.54 -1.30
N ASP A 15 4.16 -3.86 -1.69
CA ASP A 15 4.69 -3.40 -2.99
C ASP A 15 3.82 -3.92 -4.16
N ASN A 16 3.74 -3.16 -5.25
CA ASN A 16 3.02 -3.54 -6.47
C ASN A 16 3.76 -4.61 -7.30
N GLY A 17 4.94 -5.01 -6.85
CA GLY A 17 5.80 -5.99 -7.50
C GLY A 17 5.30 -7.43 -7.30
N ASN A 18 6.09 -8.37 -7.83
CA ASN A 18 5.80 -9.78 -7.69
C ASN A 18 5.88 -10.26 -6.23
N ALA A 19 6.78 -9.65 -5.43
CA ALA A 19 6.93 -9.98 -4.02
C ALA A 19 5.66 -9.65 -3.22
N GLY A 20 5.10 -8.44 -3.40
CA GLY A 20 3.86 -8.06 -2.72
C GLY A 20 2.65 -8.92 -3.11
N LYS A 21 2.55 -9.33 -4.38
CA LYS A 21 1.49 -10.24 -4.83
C LYS A 21 1.60 -11.63 -4.19
N ILE A 22 2.82 -12.18 -4.09
CA ILE A 22 3.04 -13.47 -3.43
C ILE A 22 2.69 -13.36 -1.94
N ALA A 23 3.15 -12.31 -1.27
CA ALA A 23 2.87 -12.08 0.15
C ALA A 23 1.35 -11.95 0.43
N LEU A 24 0.58 -11.30 -0.45
CA LEU A 24 -0.87 -11.21 -0.33
C LEU A 24 -1.55 -12.59 -0.39
N VAL A 25 -1.11 -13.45 -1.30
CA VAL A 25 -1.63 -14.82 -1.44
C VAL A 25 -1.34 -15.63 -0.17
N GLU A 26 -0.12 -15.56 0.35
CA GLU A 26 0.27 -16.25 1.58
C GLU A 26 -0.54 -15.74 2.79
N LEU A 27 -0.71 -14.42 2.93
CA LEU A 27 -1.52 -13.84 4.00
C LEU A 27 -2.99 -14.29 3.93
N THR A 28 -3.56 -14.35 2.73
CA THR A 28 -4.93 -14.82 2.51
C THR A 28 -5.08 -16.31 2.86
N ALA A 29 -4.06 -17.13 2.60
CA ALA A 29 -4.06 -18.54 2.95
C ALA A 29 -3.90 -18.78 4.47
N ILE A 30 -3.12 -17.92 5.15
CA ILE A 30 -2.84 -18.03 6.59
C ILE A 30 -4.01 -17.51 7.43
N TYR A 31 -4.54 -16.36 7.07
CA TYR A 31 -5.55 -15.66 7.85
C TYR A 31 -6.91 -15.88 7.19
N GLY A 32 -7.71 -16.78 7.75
CA GLY A 32 -9.07 -17.06 7.29
C GLY A 32 -10.07 -15.92 7.52
N CYS A 33 -9.59 -14.69 7.76
CA CYS A 33 -10.40 -13.47 7.79
C CYS A 33 -10.18 -12.67 6.49
N PRO A 34 -11.09 -11.73 6.16
CA PRO A 34 -10.92 -10.91 4.96
C PRO A 34 -9.58 -10.16 4.93
N VAL A 35 -8.78 -10.46 3.90
CA VAL A 35 -7.55 -9.75 3.57
C VAL A 35 -7.82 -8.89 2.33
N PHE A 36 -7.66 -7.57 2.46
CA PHE A 36 -7.89 -6.62 1.39
C PHE A 36 -6.58 -6.08 0.83
N ASP A 37 -6.44 -6.20 -0.49
CA ASP A 37 -5.38 -5.54 -1.23
C ASP A 37 -5.68 -4.04 -1.36
N ARG A 38 -4.73 -3.20 -0.92
CA ARG A 38 -4.80 -1.74 -1.05
C ARG A 38 -3.79 -1.19 -2.05
N SER A 39 -2.99 -2.06 -2.68
CA SER A 39 -1.93 -1.69 -3.62
C SER A 39 -2.46 -0.96 -4.86
N ALA A 40 -3.71 -1.24 -5.24
CA ALA A 40 -4.42 -0.52 -6.29
C ALA A 40 -4.53 1.01 -6.06
N LEU A 41 -4.53 1.47 -4.79
CA LEU A 41 -4.57 2.89 -4.44
C LEU A 41 -3.34 3.66 -4.91
N TYR A 42 -2.24 2.96 -5.16
CA TYR A 42 -0.97 3.52 -5.62
C TYR A 42 -0.40 2.74 -6.81
N SER A 43 -1.27 2.25 -7.71
CA SER A 43 -0.91 1.42 -8.87
C SER A 43 0.13 2.01 -9.84
N LYS A 44 0.38 3.33 -9.77
CA LYS A 44 1.41 4.03 -10.55
C LYS A 44 2.80 4.07 -9.89
N PHE A 45 2.92 3.52 -8.68
CA PHE A 45 4.11 3.58 -7.83
C PHE A 45 4.54 2.18 -7.42
N ASN A 46 5.82 1.95 -7.12
CA ASN A 46 6.27 0.61 -6.73
C ASN A 46 5.75 0.25 -5.33
N ASP A 47 5.65 1.22 -4.44
CA ASP A 47 5.10 1.04 -3.11
C ASP A 47 4.36 2.30 -2.62
N PHE A 48 3.85 2.22 -1.38
CA PHE A 48 3.15 3.34 -0.78
C PHE A 48 4.09 4.51 -0.44
N ASN A 49 5.35 4.26 -0.11
CA ASN A 49 6.31 5.32 0.18
C ASN A 49 6.63 6.16 -1.07
N ASP A 50 6.78 5.53 -2.23
CA ASP A 50 6.95 6.19 -3.53
C ASP A 50 5.80 7.17 -3.82
N LEU A 51 4.55 6.76 -3.54
CA LEU A 51 3.40 7.66 -3.64
C LEU A 51 3.55 8.86 -2.70
N LEU A 52 3.85 8.64 -1.42
CA LEU A 52 3.95 9.69 -0.41
C LEU A 52 5.05 10.70 -0.75
N VAL A 53 6.20 10.20 -1.21
CA VAL A 53 7.34 11.02 -1.63
C VAL A 53 6.95 11.88 -2.85
N ASN A 54 6.31 11.28 -3.86
CA ASN A 54 5.86 12.04 -5.03
C ASN A 54 4.81 13.11 -4.65
N GLN A 55 3.85 12.77 -3.78
CA GLN A 55 2.86 13.72 -3.28
C GLN A 55 3.49 14.87 -2.49
N SER A 56 4.51 14.60 -1.67
CA SER A 56 5.20 15.64 -0.90
C SER A 56 6.00 16.59 -1.81
N PHE A 57 6.64 16.08 -2.86
CA PHE A 57 7.30 16.93 -3.87
C PHE A 57 6.32 17.76 -4.72
N THR A 58 5.13 17.24 -5.05
CA THR A 58 4.10 18.02 -5.75
C THR A 58 3.54 19.16 -4.89
N LYS A 59 3.43 18.98 -3.56
CA LYS A 59 2.95 20.04 -2.65
C LYS A 59 3.96 21.18 -2.46
N HIS A 60 5.26 20.90 -2.58
CA HIS A 60 6.31 21.93 -2.49
C HIS A 60 6.55 22.67 -3.81
N THR A 61 5.91 22.24 -4.90
CA THR A 61 5.95 22.92 -6.21
C THR A 61 4.60 23.58 -6.50
N LEU A 62 4.17 24.51 -5.63
CA LEU A 62 3.18 25.50 -6.06
C LEU A 62 3.89 26.48 -7.01
N PRO A 63 3.27 26.90 -8.12
CA PRO A 63 3.88 27.89 -8.99
C PRO A 63 4.05 29.17 -8.19
N ASN A 64 5.24 29.74 -8.27
CA ASN A 64 5.54 31.05 -7.72
C ASN A 64 4.61 32.04 -8.45
N GLU A 65 3.47 32.39 -7.84
CA GLU A 65 2.63 33.51 -8.27
C GLU A 65 3.35 34.81 -7.88
N ASN A 66 4.43 35.11 -8.60
CA ASN A 66 5.05 36.43 -8.55
C ASN A 66 4.38 37.31 -9.62
N LYS A 67 3.47 38.13 -9.08
CA LYS A 67 2.89 39.37 -9.60
C LYS A 67 3.89 40.31 -10.26
#